data_AF-A0A7Y2W9L7-F1
#
_entry.id   AF-A0A7Y2W9L7-F1
#
_cell.length_a   1.000
_cell.length_b   1.000
_cell.length_c   1.000
_cell.angle_alpha   90.00
_cell.angle_beta   90.00
_cell.angle_gamma   90.00
#
_symmetry.space_group_name_H-M   'P 1'
#
loop_
_entity.id
_entity.type
_entity.pdbx_description
1 polymer ?
#
loop_
_entity_poly.entity_id
_entity_poly.type
_entity_poly.pdbx_seq_one_letter_code
_entity_poly.pdbx_strand_id
1 'polypeptide(L)'
;MTLKPLACTLIAVSLLSACSTAPKEEKKPTTPIIFTEPDITPPFYALNPFNYDAPPPFEIALKQAAAQPVTKMEVNLQSDPSKKVTLDVNKLIIPTVNSNTRNLKFAVLAGENEIDITEIDDFLQLVEGKARHYPPRFTERQERKGFEAKLKELTQQLDTLASRDNASFDVLIRAFKASVMARNLDLGSVYTTKSLTYAQRILKINKEDAEANFWFGFGLSEGGGQREAIPYLDKAMQAGVQEAYLSAANNYIAMEQKKNAIQTLKNYKVKYPQEAEVADRLIAEIEKQGRWNVWQIIAPAQATPATPATPATPATPATPAP
;
A
#
# COMPACT_ATOMS: atom_id res chain seq x y z
N MET A 1 -54.53 -48.09 24.24
CA MET A 1 -55.75 -47.31 24.56
C MET A 1 -55.41 -45.84 24.35
N THR A 2 -55.70 -45.32 23.15
CA THR A 2 -56.91 -44.50 22.82
C THR A 2 -56.76 -43.06 23.34
N LEU A 3 -56.36 -42.05 22.53
CA LEU A 3 -57.05 -41.37 21.41
C LEU A 3 -57.97 -40.19 21.83
N LYS A 4 -57.60 -38.98 21.32
CA LYS A 4 -58.44 -37.89 20.72
C LYS A 4 -59.20 -36.92 21.65
N PRO A 5 -59.73 -35.76 21.15
CA PRO A 5 -59.80 -35.19 19.77
C PRO A 5 -59.20 -33.76 19.64
N LEU A 6 -58.92 -33.10 18.51
CA LEU A 6 -59.45 -32.95 17.13
C LEU A 6 -60.53 -31.86 16.95
N ALA A 7 -60.16 -30.74 16.30
CA ALA A 7 -61.00 -29.85 15.48
C ALA A 7 -60.03 -28.98 14.62
N CYS A 8 -59.79 -29.25 13.33
CA CYS A 8 -60.62 -29.02 12.12
C CYS A 8 -60.84 -27.53 11.78
N THR A 9 -60.05 -27.02 10.82
CA THR A 9 -60.50 -25.98 9.89
C THR A 9 -59.92 -26.22 8.50
N LEU A 10 -60.82 -26.18 7.52
CA LEU A 10 -60.68 -26.60 6.13
C LEU A 10 -60.19 -25.46 5.22
N ILE A 11 -59.17 -25.78 4.42
CA ILE A 11 -59.00 -25.60 2.97
C ILE A 11 -59.73 -24.42 2.29
N ALA A 12 -58.94 -23.55 1.65
CA ALA A 12 -59.26 -22.96 0.34
C ALA A 12 -58.01 -23.01 -0.54
N VAL A 13 -57.95 -23.99 -1.45
CA VAL A 13 -56.92 -24.11 -2.50
C VAL A 13 -57.47 -23.44 -3.75
N SER A 14 -56.92 -22.29 -4.12
CA SER A 14 -57.10 -21.70 -5.44
C SER A 14 -56.11 -22.33 -6.42
N LEU A 15 -56.63 -23.12 -7.36
CA LEU A 15 -55.91 -23.66 -8.51
C LEU A 15 -55.60 -22.53 -9.49
N LEU A 16 -54.36 -22.05 -9.51
CA LEU A 16 -53.81 -21.30 -10.64
C LEU A 16 -52.96 -22.27 -11.48
N SER A 17 -53.53 -22.72 -12.60
CA SER A 17 -52.80 -23.36 -13.68
C SER A 17 -51.89 -22.32 -14.34
N ALA A 18 -50.61 -22.31 -13.97
CA ALA A 18 -49.56 -21.63 -14.72
C ALA A 18 -48.69 -22.69 -15.41
N CYS A 19 -48.61 -22.60 -16.73
CA CYS A 19 -47.80 -23.45 -17.60
C CYS A 19 -46.34 -23.48 -17.12
N SER A 20 -45.90 -24.59 -16.53
CA SER A 20 -44.49 -24.84 -16.29
C SER A 20 -43.83 -25.16 -17.63
N THR A 21 -43.13 -24.20 -18.22
CA THR A 21 -42.02 -24.54 -19.10
C THR A 21 -40.98 -25.26 -18.26
N ALA A 22 -40.71 -26.53 -18.57
CA ALA A 22 -39.59 -27.24 -17.96
C ALA A 22 -38.33 -26.38 -18.12
N PRO A 23 -37.49 -26.23 -17.07
CA PRO A 23 -36.20 -25.57 -17.23
C PRO A 23 -35.42 -26.35 -18.29
N LYS A 24 -35.11 -25.71 -19.41
CA LYS A 24 -34.04 -26.21 -20.28
C LYS A 24 -32.80 -26.30 -19.40
N GLU A 25 -32.20 -27.48 -19.28
CA GLU A 25 -30.83 -27.58 -18.81
C GLU A 25 -29.98 -26.67 -19.71
N GLU A 26 -29.64 -25.49 -19.22
CA GLU A 26 -28.53 -24.73 -19.78
C GLU A 26 -27.31 -25.63 -19.59
N LYS A 27 -26.78 -26.12 -20.72
CA LYS A 27 -25.49 -26.78 -20.77
C LYS A 27 -24.52 -25.88 -20.00
N LYS A 28 -24.06 -26.35 -18.83
CA LYS A 28 -22.95 -25.73 -18.12
C LYS A 28 -21.87 -25.46 -19.16
N PRO A 29 -21.37 -24.22 -19.31
CA PRO A 29 -20.29 -23.96 -20.22
C PRO A 29 -19.13 -24.90 -19.86
N THR A 30 -18.82 -25.83 -20.76
CA THR A 30 -17.69 -26.77 -20.68
C THR A 30 -16.36 -26.07 -20.99
N THR A 31 -16.33 -24.75 -21.01
CA THR A 31 -15.10 -23.98 -21.01
C THR A 31 -14.57 -23.97 -19.58
N PRO A 32 -13.33 -24.47 -19.34
CA PRO A 32 -12.70 -24.30 -18.04
C PRO A 32 -12.72 -22.82 -17.66
N ILE A 33 -13.11 -22.51 -16.43
CA ILE A 33 -12.96 -21.16 -15.90
C ILE A 33 -11.45 -20.90 -15.84
N ILE A 34 -10.92 -20.23 -16.84
CA ILE A 34 -9.53 -19.79 -16.85
C ILE A 34 -9.47 -18.61 -15.88
N PHE A 35 -8.99 -18.86 -14.67
CA PHE A 35 -8.66 -17.79 -13.73
C PHE A 35 -7.43 -17.06 -14.27
N THR A 36 -7.65 -15.91 -14.91
CA THR A 36 -6.58 -14.96 -15.21
C THR A 36 -6.39 -14.07 -13.99
N GLU A 37 -5.17 -13.95 -13.49
CA GLU A 37 -4.86 -12.95 -12.48
C GLU A 37 -5.25 -11.56 -13.01
N PRO A 38 -5.98 -10.74 -12.23
CA PRO A 38 -6.33 -9.40 -12.67
C PRO A 38 -5.06 -8.57 -12.83
N ASP A 39 -5.06 -7.68 -13.82
CA ASP A 39 -3.97 -6.72 -13.98
C ASP A 39 -3.79 -5.89 -12.71
N ILE A 40 -2.53 -5.66 -12.32
CA ILE A 40 -2.18 -4.84 -11.16
C ILE A 40 -2.45 -3.38 -11.52
N THR A 41 -3.26 -2.69 -10.70
CA THR A 41 -3.60 -1.30 -10.95
C THR A 41 -2.44 -0.38 -10.54
N PRO A 42 -2.34 0.86 -11.06
CA PRO A 42 -1.24 1.77 -10.71
C PRO A 42 -1.17 2.07 -9.21
N PRO A 43 0.03 2.27 -8.63
CA PRO A 43 0.17 2.60 -7.21
C PRO A 43 -0.55 3.92 -6.89
N PHE A 44 -1.15 3.99 -5.70
CA PHE A 44 -1.73 5.21 -5.17
C PHE A 44 -0.68 6.09 -4.49
N TYR A 45 0.22 5.49 -3.71
CA TYR A 45 1.33 6.18 -3.07
C TYR A 45 2.57 6.19 -3.97
N ALA A 46 3.34 7.28 -3.93
CA ALA A 46 4.63 7.34 -4.61
C ALA A 46 5.55 6.23 -4.09
N LEU A 47 6.21 5.50 -5.01
CA LEU A 47 7.01 4.33 -4.64
C LEU A 47 8.32 4.72 -3.92
N ASN A 48 8.73 5.99 -4.00
CA ASN A 48 9.89 6.52 -3.29
C ASN A 48 9.50 7.61 -2.27
N PRO A 49 9.41 7.29 -0.96
CA PRO A 49 9.03 8.27 0.06
C PRO A 49 10.11 9.33 0.35
N PHE A 50 11.35 9.14 -0.14
CA PHE A 50 12.44 10.10 0.04
C PHE A 50 12.43 11.19 -1.03
N ASN A 51 12.05 10.84 -2.25
CA ASN A 51 11.93 11.76 -3.36
C ASN A 51 10.91 11.23 -4.38
N TYR A 52 9.77 11.91 -4.52
CA TYR A 52 8.68 11.50 -5.42
C TYR A 52 9.06 11.52 -6.91
N ASP A 53 10.07 12.30 -7.30
CA ASP A 53 10.55 12.38 -8.68
C ASP A 53 11.66 11.36 -9.00
N ALA A 54 12.08 10.57 -8.01
CA ALA A 54 13.15 9.59 -8.16
C ALA A 54 12.61 8.15 -8.23
N PRO A 55 13.29 7.24 -8.96
CA PRO A 55 12.94 5.83 -8.92
C PRO A 55 13.07 5.28 -7.49
N PRO A 56 12.25 4.28 -7.11
CA PRO A 56 12.34 3.64 -5.81
C PRO A 56 13.69 2.93 -5.62
N PRO A 57 14.16 2.78 -4.37
CA PRO A 57 15.44 2.12 -4.07
C PRO A 57 15.60 0.73 -4.69
N PHE A 58 14.50 -0.05 -4.77
CA PHE A 58 14.50 -1.38 -5.39
C PHE A 58 14.80 -1.31 -6.90
N GLU A 59 14.18 -0.40 -7.65
CA GLU A 59 14.48 -0.23 -9.08
C GLU A 59 15.93 0.23 -9.32
N ILE A 60 16.46 1.09 -8.45
CA ILE A 60 17.87 1.47 -8.49
C ILE A 60 18.76 0.24 -8.28
N ALA A 61 18.44 -0.60 -7.29
CA ALA A 61 19.16 -1.83 -7.01
C ALA A 61 19.10 -2.83 -8.17
N LEU A 62 17.96 -2.98 -8.84
CA LEU A 62 17.84 -3.82 -10.04
C LEU A 62 18.73 -3.33 -11.18
N LYS A 63 18.76 -2.01 -11.43
CA LYS A 63 19.63 -1.42 -12.45
C LYS A 63 21.10 -1.64 -12.11
N GLN A 64 21.47 -1.51 -10.85
CA GLN A 64 22.84 -1.78 -10.38
C GLN A 64 23.19 -3.27 -10.54
N ALA A 65 22.30 -4.19 -10.17
CA ALA A 65 22.51 -5.62 -10.32
C ALA A 65 22.75 -6.01 -11.80
N ALA A 66 21.95 -5.45 -12.70
CA ALA A 66 22.06 -5.68 -14.15
C ALA A 66 23.33 -5.09 -14.77
N ALA A 67 23.87 -4.02 -14.19
CA ALA A 67 25.11 -3.39 -14.66
C ALA A 67 26.38 -4.12 -14.18
N GLN A 68 26.28 -4.95 -13.13
CA GLN A 68 27.42 -5.69 -12.60
C GLN A 68 27.77 -6.91 -13.46
N PRO A 69 29.06 -7.27 -13.58
CA PRO A 69 29.44 -8.54 -14.20
C PRO A 69 28.76 -9.72 -13.51
N VAL A 70 28.31 -10.69 -14.31
CA VAL A 70 27.67 -11.90 -13.79
C VAL A 70 28.60 -13.10 -13.93
N THR A 71 28.93 -13.74 -12.81
CA THR A 71 29.57 -15.05 -12.80
C THR A 71 28.49 -16.11 -12.98
N LYS A 72 28.42 -16.70 -14.18
CA LYS A 72 27.45 -17.76 -14.50
C LYS A 72 27.69 -18.99 -13.63
N MET A 73 26.61 -19.63 -13.20
CA MET A 73 26.66 -20.86 -12.40
C MET A 73 25.69 -21.90 -12.95
N GLU A 74 26.16 -23.14 -13.14
CA GLU A 74 25.27 -24.25 -13.46
C GLU A 74 24.87 -24.98 -12.17
N VAL A 75 23.57 -25.12 -11.94
CA VAL A 75 23.02 -25.87 -10.80
C VAL A 75 22.03 -26.91 -11.29
N ASN A 76 21.84 -27.97 -10.51
CA ASN A 76 20.80 -28.96 -10.81
C ASN A 76 19.42 -28.37 -10.47
N LEU A 77 18.43 -28.63 -11.32
CA LEU A 77 17.05 -28.23 -11.10
C LEU A 77 16.50 -28.93 -9.85
N GLN A 78 15.91 -28.15 -8.95
CA GLN A 78 15.37 -28.69 -7.71
C GLN A 78 14.18 -29.64 -7.95
N SER A 79 13.42 -29.41 -9.04
CA SER A 79 12.31 -30.27 -9.46
C SER A 79 12.76 -31.53 -10.21
N ASP A 80 13.96 -31.52 -10.79
CA ASP A 80 14.54 -32.63 -11.55
C ASP A 80 16.07 -32.57 -11.48
N PRO A 81 16.70 -33.23 -10.49
CA PRO A 81 18.15 -33.15 -10.28
C PRO A 81 19.01 -33.68 -11.43
N SER A 82 18.41 -34.35 -12.42
CA SER A 82 19.10 -34.82 -13.63
C SER A 82 19.29 -33.71 -14.67
N LYS A 83 18.56 -32.61 -14.55
CA LYS A 83 18.64 -31.45 -15.44
C LYS A 83 19.38 -30.31 -14.78
N LYS A 84 20.13 -29.56 -15.59
CA LYS A 84 20.84 -28.36 -15.15
C LYS A 84 20.11 -27.10 -15.58
N VAL A 85 20.25 -26.05 -14.79
CA VAL A 85 19.87 -24.68 -15.14
C VAL A 85 21.08 -23.77 -14.95
N THR A 86 21.27 -22.85 -15.89
CA THR A 86 22.30 -21.81 -15.79
C THR A 86 21.70 -20.59 -15.12
N LEU A 87 22.30 -20.19 -14.00
CA LEU A 87 22.01 -18.94 -13.33
C LEU A 87 22.95 -17.87 -13.90
N ASP A 88 22.39 -16.88 -14.58
CA ASP A 88 23.13 -15.84 -15.29
C ASP A 88 22.57 -14.42 -15.08
N VAL A 89 21.74 -14.25 -14.06
CA VAL A 89 21.18 -12.95 -13.65
C VAL A 89 21.54 -12.70 -12.19
N ASN A 90 22.16 -11.55 -11.92
CA ASN A 90 22.41 -11.08 -10.57
C ASN A 90 21.10 -10.80 -9.83
N LYS A 91 20.99 -11.33 -8.63
CA LYS A 91 19.89 -11.13 -7.68
C LYS A 91 20.30 -10.19 -6.56
N LEU A 92 19.32 -9.67 -5.86
CA LEU A 92 19.51 -8.85 -4.66
C LEU A 92 19.70 -9.76 -3.46
N ILE A 93 20.91 -9.82 -2.90
CA ILE A 93 21.24 -10.72 -1.79
C ILE A 93 21.56 -9.91 -0.52
N ILE A 94 20.97 -10.31 0.60
CA ILE A 94 21.26 -9.73 1.92
C ILE A 94 21.68 -10.82 2.93
N PRO A 95 22.46 -10.50 3.96
CA PRO A 95 22.64 -11.38 5.10
C PRO A 95 21.33 -11.49 5.90
N THR A 96 21.04 -12.68 6.40
CA THR A 96 19.88 -12.95 7.27
C THR A 96 20.17 -12.76 8.75
N VAL A 97 21.45 -12.82 9.15
CA VAL A 97 21.90 -12.73 10.54
C VAL A 97 23.20 -11.93 10.66
N ASN A 98 23.53 -11.48 11.87
CA ASN A 98 24.82 -10.87 12.25
C ASN A 98 25.22 -9.63 11.42
N SER A 99 24.26 -8.88 10.88
CA SER A 99 24.51 -7.60 10.20
C SER A 99 23.66 -6.50 10.81
N ASN A 100 24.32 -5.48 11.37
CA ASN A 100 23.67 -4.32 11.99
C ASN A 100 23.55 -3.12 11.04
N THR A 101 23.96 -3.29 9.78
CA THR A 101 23.89 -2.28 8.73
C THR A 101 23.17 -2.86 7.53
N ARG A 102 22.74 -1.97 6.62
CA ARG A 102 22.24 -2.37 5.31
C ARG A 102 23.39 -2.96 4.49
N ASN A 103 23.23 -4.19 4.01
CA ASN A 103 24.28 -4.92 3.30
C ASN A 103 23.67 -5.69 2.13
N LEU A 104 23.47 -4.96 1.04
CA LEU A 104 23.00 -5.52 -0.24
C LEU A 104 24.22 -5.85 -1.10
N LYS A 105 24.24 -7.08 -1.64
CA LYS A 105 25.18 -7.49 -2.68
C LYS A 105 24.45 -8.09 -3.88
N PHE A 106 25.16 -8.22 -4.99
CA PHE A 106 24.64 -8.78 -6.23
C PHE A 106 25.31 -10.12 -6.52
N ALA A 107 24.52 -11.18 -6.62
CA ALA A 107 25.01 -12.51 -6.95
C ALA A 107 23.90 -13.36 -7.58
N VAL A 108 24.26 -14.38 -8.36
CA VAL A 108 23.29 -15.28 -9.01
C VAL A 108 22.60 -16.25 -8.04
N LEU A 109 23.14 -16.43 -6.84
CA LEU A 109 22.65 -17.34 -5.82
C LEU A 109 23.01 -16.83 -4.43
N ALA A 110 22.10 -16.99 -3.47
CA ALA A 110 22.35 -16.70 -2.05
C ALA A 110 23.27 -17.77 -1.43
N GLY A 111 24.21 -17.35 -0.57
CA GLY A 111 25.05 -18.25 0.21
C GLY A 111 24.41 -18.69 1.53
N GLU A 112 25.22 -19.34 2.38
CA GLU A 112 24.81 -19.68 3.74
C GLU A 112 24.50 -18.39 4.54
N ASN A 113 23.40 -18.41 5.30
CA ASN A 113 22.91 -17.25 6.05
C ASN A 113 22.59 -16.02 5.18
N GLU A 114 22.34 -16.20 3.90
CA GLU A 114 21.90 -15.15 2.99
C GLU A 114 20.56 -15.51 2.36
N ILE A 115 19.89 -14.51 1.80
CA ILE A 115 18.62 -14.69 1.11
C ILE A 115 18.56 -13.79 -0.13
N ASP A 116 17.96 -14.33 -1.20
CA ASP A 116 17.52 -13.56 -2.35
C ASP A 116 16.22 -12.82 -1.99
N ILE A 117 16.26 -11.50 -2.01
CA ILE A 117 15.13 -10.62 -1.72
C ILE A 117 14.52 -9.99 -2.98
N THR A 118 14.93 -10.40 -4.18
CA THR A 118 14.47 -9.78 -5.42
C THR A 118 12.95 -9.79 -5.54
N GLU A 119 12.32 -10.94 -5.33
CA GLU A 119 10.85 -11.08 -5.38
C GLU A 119 10.17 -10.53 -4.12
N ILE A 120 10.88 -10.54 -2.99
CA ILE A 120 10.40 -9.96 -1.73
C ILE A 120 10.24 -8.45 -1.89
N ASP A 121 11.27 -7.77 -2.36
CA ASP A 121 11.28 -6.32 -2.50
C ASP A 121 10.40 -5.84 -3.65
N ASP A 122 10.29 -6.62 -4.73
CA ASP A 122 9.30 -6.37 -5.80
C ASP A 122 7.88 -6.33 -5.23
N PHE A 123 7.51 -7.40 -4.51
CA PHE A 123 6.17 -7.46 -3.92
C PHE A 123 5.96 -6.41 -2.82
N LEU A 124 6.94 -6.16 -1.96
CA LEU A 124 6.84 -5.11 -0.93
C LEU A 124 6.61 -3.74 -1.57
N GLN A 125 7.35 -3.39 -2.64
CA GLN A 125 7.14 -2.13 -3.36
C GLN A 125 5.72 -2.02 -3.92
N LEU A 126 5.18 -3.09 -4.50
CA LEU A 126 3.80 -3.10 -5.00
C LEU A 126 2.80 -2.87 -3.88
N VAL A 127 2.93 -3.58 -2.76
CA VAL A 127 2.03 -3.43 -1.60
C VAL A 127 2.15 -2.03 -1.00
N GLU A 128 3.35 -1.47 -0.91
CA GLU A 128 3.58 -0.11 -0.43
C GLU A 128 2.80 0.91 -1.24
N GLY A 129 2.81 0.78 -2.57
CA GLY A 129 2.03 1.64 -3.46
C GLY A 129 0.52 1.63 -3.17
N LYS A 130 0.00 0.63 -2.45
CA LYS A 130 -1.43 0.47 -2.15
C LYS A 130 -1.79 0.64 -0.69
N ALA A 131 -0.91 0.25 0.22
CA ALA A 131 -1.22 0.02 1.63
C ALA A 131 -0.19 0.60 2.59
N ARG A 132 0.75 1.46 2.12
CA ARG A 132 1.70 2.13 3.02
C ARG A 132 1.00 2.92 4.11
N HIS A 133 -0.04 3.70 3.77
CA HIS A 133 -0.84 4.47 4.71
C HIS A 133 -2.27 3.93 4.82
N TYR A 134 -2.92 4.20 5.95
CA TYR A 134 -4.34 3.93 6.15
C TYR A 134 -5.22 5.14 5.75
N PRO A 135 -6.36 4.93 5.04
CA PRO A 135 -6.87 3.65 4.57
C PRO A 135 -6.19 3.17 3.27
N PRO A 136 -5.98 1.84 3.10
CA PRO A 136 -5.39 1.29 1.88
C PRO A 136 -6.29 1.53 0.66
N ARG A 137 -5.67 1.57 -0.53
CA ARG A 137 -6.33 1.92 -1.78
C ARG A 137 -6.21 0.80 -2.80
N PHE A 138 -7.35 0.19 -3.10
CA PHE A 138 -7.52 -0.79 -4.16
C PHE A 138 -8.77 -0.44 -4.95
N THR A 139 -8.66 -0.42 -6.27
CA THR A 139 -9.81 -0.28 -7.16
C THR A 139 -10.51 -1.61 -7.34
N GLU A 140 -9.74 -2.70 -7.36
CA GLU A 140 -10.26 -4.05 -7.59
C GLU A 140 -10.23 -4.91 -6.32
N ARG A 141 -11.39 -5.47 -5.98
CA ARG A 141 -11.52 -6.34 -4.79
C ARG A 141 -10.66 -7.60 -4.91
N GLN A 142 -10.53 -8.15 -6.12
CA GLN A 142 -9.76 -9.36 -6.34
C GLN A 142 -8.25 -9.10 -6.25
N GLU A 143 -7.79 -7.95 -6.76
CA GLU A 143 -6.41 -7.49 -6.55
C GLU A 143 -6.11 -7.38 -5.05
N ARG A 144 -6.99 -6.71 -4.29
CA ARG A 144 -6.84 -6.62 -2.82
C ARG A 144 -6.67 -7.99 -2.19
N LYS A 145 -7.55 -8.96 -2.49
CA LYS A 145 -7.46 -10.33 -1.95
C LYS A 145 -6.14 -11.02 -2.29
N GLY A 146 -5.62 -10.83 -3.51
CA GLY A 146 -4.33 -11.37 -3.94
C GLY A 146 -3.18 -10.80 -3.10
N PHE A 147 -3.16 -9.48 -2.90
CA PHE A 147 -2.18 -8.80 -2.05
C PHE A 147 -2.28 -9.25 -0.59
N GLU A 148 -3.49 -9.38 -0.05
CA GLU A 148 -3.71 -9.89 1.31
C GLU A 148 -3.17 -11.31 1.49
N ALA A 149 -3.40 -12.21 0.53
CA ALA A 149 -2.92 -13.59 0.58
C ALA A 149 -1.38 -13.66 0.50
N LYS A 150 -0.79 -13.00 -0.50
CA LYS A 150 0.66 -13.00 -0.71
C LYS A 150 1.41 -12.29 0.44
N LEU A 151 0.83 -11.24 1.02
CA LEU A 151 1.42 -10.58 2.19
C LEU A 151 1.37 -11.43 3.46
N LYS A 152 0.33 -12.26 3.67
CA LYS A 152 0.30 -13.24 4.76
C LYS A 152 1.43 -14.25 4.63
N GLU A 153 1.63 -14.77 3.42
CA GLU A 153 2.73 -15.71 3.16
C GLU A 153 4.09 -15.06 3.38
N LEU A 154 4.31 -13.87 2.78
CA LEU A 154 5.57 -13.16 2.92
C LEU A 154 5.87 -12.79 4.38
N THR A 155 4.88 -12.32 5.13
CA THR A 155 5.07 -12.01 6.56
C THR A 155 5.46 -13.24 7.35
N GLN A 156 4.89 -14.42 7.08
CA GLN A 156 5.29 -15.68 7.73
C GLN A 156 6.75 -16.05 7.42
N GLN A 157 7.18 -15.89 6.16
CA GLN A 157 8.58 -16.12 5.77
C GLN A 157 9.52 -15.15 6.50
N LEU A 158 9.20 -13.85 6.46
CA LEU A 158 10.00 -12.81 7.10
C LEU A 158 10.03 -12.97 8.63
N ASP A 159 8.94 -13.38 9.26
CA ASP A 159 8.88 -13.65 10.71
C ASP A 159 9.83 -14.78 11.11
N THR A 160 9.96 -15.81 10.29
CA THR A 160 10.89 -16.92 10.54
C THR A 160 12.33 -16.42 10.60
N LEU A 161 12.71 -15.49 9.72
CA LEU A 161 14.03 -14.88 9.71
C LEU A 161 14.19 -13.86 10.83
N ALA A 162 13.20 -12.99 11.00
CA ALA A 162 13.22 -11.89 11.95
C ALA A 162 13.15 -12.38 13.40
N SER A 163 12.56 -13.53 13.69
CA SER A 163 12.47 -14.07 15.06
C SER A 163 13.82 -14.46 15.68
N ARG A 164 14.88 -14.62 14.87
CA ARG A 164 16.24 -14.91 15.36
C ARG A 164 16.78 -13.72 16.17
N ASP A 165 17.41 -13.96 17.31
CA ASP A 165 17.96 -12.90 18.17
C ASP A 165 18.97 -12.02 17.44
N ASN A 166 19.80 -12.65 16.59
CA ASN A 166 20.81 -12.01 15.76
C ASN A 166 20.35 -11.73 14.32
N ALA A 167 19.04 -11.64 14.06
CA ALA A 167 18.52 -11.27 12.74
C ALA A 167 19.15 -9.97 12.23
N SER A 168 19.44 -9.91 10.93
CA SER A 168 20.05 -8.73 10.33
C SER A 168 19.11 -7.54 10.32
N PHE A 169 19.70 -6.34 10.26
CA PHE A 169 18.97 -5.08 10.09
C PHE A 169 18.06 -5.11 8.85
N ASP A 170 18.55 -5.63 7.72
CA ASP A 170 17.81 -5.73 6.46
C ASP A 170 16.59 -6.67 6.53
N VAL A 171 16.69 -7.77 7.29
CA VAL A 171 15.55 -8.65 7.55
C VAL A 171 14.52 -7.94 8.44
N LEU A 172 14.99 -7.30 9.51
CA LEU A 172 14.12 -6.62 10.47
C LEU A 172 13.31 -5.50 9.81
N ILE A 173 13.93 -4.65 8.97
CA ILE A 173 13.23 -3.55 8.30
C ILE A 173 12.15 -4.08 7.35
N ARG A 174 12.40 -5.17 6.61
CA ARG A 174 11.41 -5.79 5.72
C ARG A 174 10.25 -6.40 6.51
N ALA A 175 10.54 -7.15 7.57
CA ALA A 175 9.52 -7.73 8.46
C ALA A 175 8.66 -6.64 9.12
N PHE A 176 9.29 -5.53 9.52
CA PHE A 176 8.60 -4.37 10.06
C PHE A 176 7.63 -3.75 9.05
N LYS A 177 8.12 -3.39 7.86
CA LYS A 177 7.30 -2.80 6.78
C LYS A 177 6.14 -3.72 6.38
N ALA A 178 6.41 -5.00 6.18
CA ALA A 178 5.40 -6.00 5.85
C ALA A 178 4.31 -6.09 6.95
N SER A 179 4.70 -6.03 8.22
CA SER A 179 3.76 -6.04 9.34
C SER A 179 2.91 -4.76 9.42
N VAL A 180 3.49 -3.58 9.13
CA VAL A 180 2.71 -2.33 9.06
C VAL A 180 1.67 -2.39 7.95
N MET A 181 2.06 -2.84 6.75
CA MET A 181 1.13 -2.97 5.63
C MET A 181 0.05 -4.04 5.87
N ALA A 182 0.41 -5.14 6.53
CA ALA A 182 -0.54 -6.19 6.92
C ALA A 182 -1.57 -5.68 7.95
N ARG A 183 -1.13 -4.82 8.90
CA ARG A 183 -2.04 -4.12 9.80
C ARG A 183 -2.97 -3.19 9.03
N ASN A 184 -2.44 -2.38 8.10
CA ASN A 184 -3.24 -1.42 7.32
C ASN A 184 -4.26 -2.12 6.41
N LEU A 185 -3.99 -3.37 6.00
CA LEU A 185 -4.91 -4.24 5.25
C LEU A 185 -5.91 -5.00 6.13
N ASP A 186 -5.95 -4.74 7.45
CA ASP A 186 -6.83 -5.38 8.42
C ASP A 186 -6.61 -6.91 8.53
N LEU A 187 -5.37 -7.39 8.34
CA LEU A 187 -5.07 -8.83 8.32
C LEU A 187 -5.02 -9.48 9.72
N GLY A 188 -5.15 -8.68 10.77
CA GLY A 188 -5.22 -9.12 12.16
C GLY A 188 -4.40 -8.26 13.12
N SER A 189 -4.84 -8.18 14.38
CA SER A 189 -4.19 -7.35 15.41
C SER A 189 -2.74 -7.79 15.73
N VAL A 190 -2.39 -9.04 15.46
CA VAL A 190 -1.04 -9.59 15.66
C VAL A 190 0.03 -8.79 14.93
N TYR A 191 -0.29 -8.22 13.77
CA TYR A 191 0.65 -7.45 12.96
C TYR A 191 1.02 -6.11 13.60
N THR A 192 0.17 -5.55 14.47
CA THR A 192 0.52 -4.38 15.29
C THR A 192 1.61 -4.75 16.30
N THR A 193 1.47 -5.89 16.99
CA THR A 193 2.48 -6.33 17.96
C THR A 193 3.80 -6.69 17.29
N LYS A 194 3.75 -7.37 16.15
CA LYS A 194 4.94 -7.71 15.35
C LYS A 194 5.66 -6.46 14.85
N SER A 195 4.95 -5.50 14.28
CA SER A 195 5.56 -4.26 13.78
C SER A 195 6.24 -3.47 14.90
N LEU A 196 5.60 -3.33 16.07
CA LEU A 196 6.21 -2.70 17.24
C LEU A 196 7.47 -3.45 17.72
N THR A 197 7.43 -4.78 17.75
CA THR A 197 8.56 -5.63 18.16
C THR A 197 9.76 -5.42 17.24
N TYR A 198 9.54 -5.45 15.92
CA TYR A 198 10.61 -5.26 14.95
C TYR A 198 11.15 -3.82 14.96
N ALA A 199 10.27 -2.82 15.04
CA ALA A 199 10.68 -1.41 15.15
C ALA A 199 11.59 -1.16 16.37
N GLN A 200 11.23 -1.69 17.54
CA GLN A 200 12.06 -1.57 18.75
C GLN A 200 13.45 -2.20 18.57
N ARG A 201 13.55 -3.32 17.85
CA ARG A 201 14.84 -3.97 17.56
C ARG A 201 15.67 -3.17 16.56
N ILE A 202 15.04 -2.66 15.51
CA ILE A 202 15.69 -1.77 14.53
C ILE A 202 16.26 -0.53 15.23
N LEU A 203 15.47 0.12 16.09
CA LEU A 203 15.88 1.32 16.82
C LEU A 203 16.94 1.04 17.90
N LYS A 204 17.07 -0.20 18.39
CA LYS A 204 18.21 -0.59 19.23
C LYS A 204 19.50 -0.68 18.43
N ILE A 205 19.42 -1.09 17.16
CA ILE A 205 20.56 -1.21 16.25
C ILE A 205 20.96 0.17 15.71
N ASN A 206 20.02 0.91 15.14
CA ASN A 206 20.25 2.24 14.58
C ASN A 206 19.06 3.17 14.87
N LYS A 207 19.28 4.12 15.79
CA LYS A 207 18.28 5.12 16.22
C LYS A 207 18.05 6.24 15.20
N GLU A 208 18.96 6.39 14.24
CA GLU A 208 18.98 7.49 13.29
C GLU A 208 18.68 7.02 11.85
N ASP A 209 18.31 5.75 11.64
CA ASP A 209 17.93 5.28 10.30
C ASP A 209 16.67 6.02 9.84
N ALA A 210 16.78 6.73 8.71
CA ALA A 210 15.75 7.62 8.20
C ALA A 210 14.46 6.86 7.84
N GLU A 211 14.58 5.71 7.17
CA GLU A 211 13.43 4.89 6.77
C GLU A 211 12.74 4.29 8.00
N ALA A 212 13.51 3.77 8.95
CA ALA A 212 12.97 3.21 10.18
C ALA A 212 12.21 4.26 11.00
N ASN A 213 12.77 5.46 11.15
CA ASN A 213 12.11 6.57 11.83
C ASN A 213 10.83 7.00 11.11
N PHE A 214 10.86 7.06 9.77
CA PHE A 214 9.67 7.37 8.97
C PHE A 214 8.56 6.34 9.20
N TRP A 215 8.86 5.07 8.98
CA TRP A 215 7.90 3.97 9.10
C TRP A 215 7.35 3.82 10.51
N PHE A 216 8.19 4.01 11.53
CA PHE A 216 7.74 3.95 12.91
C PHE A 216 6.90 5.17 13.29
N GLY A 217 7.31 6.36 12.86
CA GLY A 217 6.57 7.61 13.09
C GLY A 217 5.17 7.56 12.51
N PHE A 218 5.01 7.27 11.22
CA PHE A 218 3.67 7.22 10.64
C PHE A 218 2.89 6.00 11.16
N GLY A 219 3.56 4.87 11.40
CA GLY A 219 2.96 3.68 11.99
C GLY A 219 2.31 3.96 13.35
N LEU A 220 2.97 4.75 14.21
CA LEU A 220 2.43 5.22 15.49
C LEU A 220 1.29 6.22 15.28
N SER A 221 1.48 7.22 14.43
CA SER A 221 0.48 8.26 14.12
C SER A 221 -0.87 7.64 13.69
N GLU A 222 -0.82 6.71 12.74
CA GLU A 222 -2.00 6.03 12.21
C GLU A 222 -2.56 4.97 13.16
N GLY A 223 -1.73 4.49 14.11
CA GLY A 223 -2.12 3.54 15.14
C GLY A 223 -2.67 4.15 16.44
N GLY A 224 -2.82 5.48 16.52
CA GLY A 224 -3.33 6.16 17.71
C GLY A 224 -2.27 6.68 18.69
N GLY A 225 -0.97 6.52 18.38
CA GLY A 225 0.16 7.00 19.18
C GLY A 225 0.70 8.34 18.67
N GLN A 226 -0.17 9.34 18.49
CA GLN A 226 0.23 10.56 17.79
C GLN A 226 1.28 11.40 18.53
N ARG A 227 1.29 11.38 19.86
CA ARG A 227 2.32 12.11 20.64
C ARG A 227 3.68 11.43 20.51
N GLU A 228 3.68 10.10 20.55
CA GLU A 228 4.85 9.25 20.44
C GLU A 228 5.44 9.28 19.03
N ALA A 229 4.63 9.51 18.01
CA ALA A 229 5.04 9.61 16.61
C ALA A 229 5.94 10.82 16.31
N ILE A 230 5.70 11.96 16.96
CA ILE A 230 6.37 13.25 16.67
C ILE A 230 7.90 13.13 16.60
N PRO A 231 8.62 12.62 17.61
CA PRO A 231 10.08 12.56 17.55
C PRO A 231 10.63 11.74 16.39
N TYR A 232 9.92 10.69 15.95
CA TYR A 232 10.35 9.84 14.84
C TYR A 232 10.08 10.52 13.49
N LEU A 233 8.93 11.17 13.35
CA LEU A 233 8.61 11.95 12.16
C LEU A 233 9.54 13.15 11.99
N ASP A 234 9.90 13.83 13.09
CA ASP A 234 10.89 14.91 13.07
C ASP A 234 12.27 14.43 12.62
N LYS A 235 12.75 13.30 13.15
CA LYS A 235 13.99 12.68 12.70
C LYS A 235 13.96 12.30 11.22
N ALA A 236 12.85 11.73 10.75
CA ALA A 236 12.69 11.39 9.34
C ALA A 236 12.72 12.63 8.44
N MET A 237 12.03 13.71 8.82
CA MET A 237 12.06 14.98 8.08
C MET A 237 13.47 15.59 8.06
N GLN A 238 14.18 15.57 9.20
CA GLN A 238 15.57 16.06 9.30
C GLN A 238 16.53 15.22 8.45
N ALA A 239 16.31 13.91 8.36
CA ALA A 239 17.07 13.00 7.52
C ALA A 239 16.67 13.04 6.03
N GLY A 240 15.73 13.91 5.64
CA GLY A 240 15.38 14.16 4.24
C GLY A 240 14.29 13.27 3.66
N VAL A 241 13.50 12.56 4.47
CA VAL A 241 12.34 11.81 3.99
C VAL A 241 11.21 12.77 3.61
N GLN A 242 10.94 12.93 2.31
CA GLN A 242 9.92 13.84 1.79
C GLN A 242 8.53 13.56 2.37
N GLU A 243 8.11 12.29 2.35
CA GLU A 243 6.77 11.87 2.81
C GLU A 243 6.54 12.05 4.32
N ALA A 244 7.62 12.19 5.10
CA ALA A 244 7.52 12.42 6.55
C ALA A 244 6.80 13.74 6.88
N TYR A 245 6.86 14.75 6.00
CA TYR A 245 6.11 15.99 6.16
C TYR A 245 4.61 15.77 6.08
N LEU A 246 4.14 14.98 5.12
CA LEU A 246 2.72 14.66 4.97
C LEU A 246 2.24 13.82 6.16
N SER A 247 3.04 12.83 6.59
CA SER A 247 2.76 12.03 7.79
C SER A 247 2.69 12.87 9.06
N ALA A 248 3.59 13.86 9.22
CA ALA A 248 3.58 14.80 10.35
C ALA A 248 2.38 15.74 10.31
N ALA A 249 2.01 16.26 9.13
CA ALA A 249 0.79 17.04 8.98
C ALA A 249 -0.45 16.22 9.37
N ASN A 250 -0.53 14.97 8.90
CA ASN A 250 -1.59 14.03 9.26
C ASN A 250 -1.66 13.76 10.76
N ASN A 251 -0.50 13.57 11.40
CA ASN A 251 -0.39 13.40 12.85
C ASN A 251 -0.98 14.60 13.60
N TYR A 252 -0.64 15.83 13.20
CA TYR A 252 -1.17 17.03 13.82
C TYR A 252 -2.67 17.23 13.57
N ILE A 253 -3.19 16.81 12.41
CA ILE A 253 -4.65 16.82 12.17
C ILE A 253 -5.36 15.90 13.16
N ALA A 254 -4.86 14.67 13.35
CA ALA A 254 -5.44 13.71 14.30
C ALA A 254 -5.38 14.18 15.76
N MET A 255 -4.44 15.07 16.10
CA MET A 255 -4.34 15.73 17.41
C MET A 255 -5.15 17.03 17.50
N GLU A 256 -5.94 17.37 16.49
CA GLU A 256 -6.68 18.65 16.36
C GLU A 256 -5.78 19.91 16.37
N GLN A 257 -4.49 19.74 16.07
CA GLN A 257 -3.49 20.82 16.04
C GLN A 257 -3.39 21.44 14.65
N LYS A 258 -4.50 22.01 14.17
CA LYS A 258 -4.63 22.59 12.82
C LYS A 258 -3.51 23.57 12.45
N LYS A 259 -3.09 24.44 13.36
CA LYS A 259 -2.00 25.41 13.12
C LYS A 259 -0.67 24.72 12.82
N ASN A 260 -0.36 23.64 13.57
CA ASN A 260 0.87 22.88 13.39
C ASN A 260 0.84 22.10 12.07
N ALA A 261 -0.29 21.46 11.74
CA ALA A 261 -0.47 20.79 10.45
C ALA A 261 -0.22 21.74 9.26
N ILE A 262 -0.83 22.93 9.28
CA ILE A 262 -0.64 23.94 8.23
C ILE A 262 0.82 24.42 8.17
N GLN A 263 1.46 24.63 9.32
CA GLN A 263 2.86 25.05 9.34
C GLN A 263 3.78 23.96 8.77
N THR A 264 3.53 22.69 9.08
CA THR A 264 4.26 21.56 8.49
C THR A 264 4.11 21.52 6.97
N LEU A 265 2.90 21.73 6.44
CA LEU A 265 2.66 21.79 4.98
C LEU A 265 3.31 23.01 4.32
N LYS A 266 3.38 24.16 5.01
CA LYS A 266 4.14 25.32 4.51
C LYS A 266 5.64 25.01 4.43
N ASN A 267 6.19 24.33 5.44
CA ASN A 267 7.58 23.90 5.43
C ASN A 267 7.84 22.88 4.31
N TYR A 268 6.90 21.95 4.11
CA TYR A 268 6.93 20.98 3.01
C TYR A 268 7.02 21.67 1.65
N LYS A 269 6.13 22.64 1.38
CA LYS A 269 6.13 23.46 0.17
C LYS A 269 7.45 24.19 -0.06
N VAL A 270 8.04 24.74 0.99
CA VAL A 270 9.35 25.44 0.88
C VAL A 270 10.46 24.46 0.53
N LYS A 271 10.45 23.25 1.12
CA LYS A 271 11.49 22.24 0.91
C LYS A 271 11.35 21.50 -0.42
N TYR A 272 10.12 21.28 -0.88
CA TYR A 272 9.76 20.57 -2.12
C TYR A 272 8.83 21.44 -2.99
N PRO A 273 9.37 22.46 -3.69
CA PRO A 273 8.56 23.39 -4.46
C PRO A 273 7.73 22.75 -5.59
N GLN A 274 8.14 21.59 -6.09
CA GLN A 274 7.38 20.84 -7.08
C GLN A 274 6.04 20.31 -6.51
N GLU A 275 5.96 20.13 -5.20
CA GLU A 275 4.75 19.71 -4.47
C GLU A 275 3.92 20.89 -3.96
N ALA A 276 4.26 22.13 -4.37
CA ALA A 276 3.60 23.34 -3.89
C ALA A 276 2.09 23.33 -4.11
N GLU A 277 1.64 22.86 -5.27
CA GLU A 277 0.22 22.80 -5.59
C GLU A 277 -0.53 21.81 -4.69
N VAL A 278 0.06 20.65 -4.41
CA VAL A 278 -0.51 19.64 -3.49
C VAL A 278 -0.59 20.22 -2.08
N ALA A 279 0.49 20.85 -1.61
CA ALA A 279 0.53 21.47 -0.30
C ALA A 279 -0.52 22.58 -0.15
N ASP A 280 -0.67 23.45 -1.15
CA ASP A 280 -1.66 24.54 -1.14
C ASP A 280 -3.09 24.01 -1.08
N ARG A 281 -3.40 22.95 -1.83
CA ARG A 281 -4.72 22.29 -1.77
C ARG A 281 -4.98 21.71 -0.38
N LEU A 282 -4.03 20.95 0.17
CA LEU A 282 -4.17 20.36 1.51
C LEU A 282 -4.38 21.44 2.58
N ILE A 283 -3.63 22.54 2.52
CA ILE A 283 -3.80 23.68 3.43
C ILE A 283 -5.22 24.24 3.32
N ALA A 284 -5.70 24.50 2.10
CA ALA A 284 -7.03 25.06 1.89
C ALA A 284 -8.16 24.15 2.40
N GLU A 285 -8.04 22.83 2.21
CA GLU A 285 -9.03 21.85 2.66
C GLU A 285 -9.01 21.67 4.19
N ILE A 286 -7.85 21.71 4.83
CA ILE A 286 -7.73 21.74 6.30
C ILE A 286 -8.35 23.04 6.85
N GLU A 287 -8.15 24.15 6.15
CA GLU A 287 -8.71 25.45 6.54
C GLU A 287 -10.23 25.50 6.45
N LYS A 288 -10.81 25.01 5.35
CA LYS A 288 -12.19 25.30 4.97
C LYS A 288 -13.12 24.10 4.94
N GLN A 289 -12.59 22.88 4.77
CA GLN A 289 -13.38 21.69 4.44
C GLN A 289 -13.29 20.59 5.50
N GLY A 290 -12.64 20.85 6.63
CA GLY A 290 -12.56 19.88 7.72
C GLY A 290 -11.82 18.60 7.34
N ARG A 291 -10.82 18.69 6.44
CA ARG A 291 -9.96 17.55 6.08
C ARG A 291 -9.37 16.94 7.34
N TRP A 292 -9.62 15.64 7.52
CA TRP A 292 -9.20 14.88 8.71
C TRP A 292 -8.06 13.90 8.42
N ASN A 293 -7.70 13.71 7.15
CA ASN A 293 -6.56 12.87 6.77
C ASN A 293 -5.94 13.34 5.44
N VAL A 294 -4.62 13.39 5.34
CA VAL A 294 -3.91 13.88 4.12
C VAL A 294 -3.94 12.87 2.96
N TRP A 295 -4.13 11.58 3.27
CA TRP A 295 -4.22 10.46 2.32
C TRP A 295 -5.62 10.24 1.75
N GLN A 296 -6.60 11.10 2.12
CA GLN A 296 -7.88 11.09 1.43
C GLN A 296 -7.69 11.62 0.01
N ILE A 297 -8.34 10.97 -0.95
CA ILE A 297 -8.41 11.44 -2.34
C ILE A 297 -8.82 12.90 -2.32
N ILE A 298 -7.98 13.76 -2.88
CA ILE A 298 -8.29 15.16 -3.07
C ILE A 298 -9.41 15.19 -4.10
N ALA A 299 -10.58 15.72 -3.71
CA ALA A 299 -11.69 15.83 -4.63
C ALA A 299 -11.22 16.67 -5.84
N PRO A 300 -11.60 16.32 -7.08
CA PRO A 300 -11.34 17.19 -8.20
C PRO A 300 -11.91 18.56 -7.87
N ALA A 301 -11.13 19.62 -8.11
CA ALA A 301 -11.56 20.98 -7.87
C ALA A 301 -12.94 21.14 -8.51
N GLN A 302 -13.96 21.52 -7.73
CA GLN A 302 -15.27 21.82 -8.28
C GLN A 302 -15.04 22.86 -9.37
N ALA A 303 -15.31 22.50 -10.62
CA ALA A 303 -15.37 23.47 -11.69
C ALA A 303 -16.36 24.53 -11.22
N THR A 304 -15.88 25.75 -10.98
CA THR A 304 -16.76 26.90 -10.76
C THR A 304 -17.78 26.88 -11.90
N PRO A 305 -19.10 26.84 -11.60
CA PRO A 305 -20.09 26.95 -12.65
C PRO A 305 -19.75 28.20 -13.44
N ALA A 306 -19.53 28.06 -14.74
CA ALA A 306 -19.31 29.20 -15.62
C ALA A 306 -20.47 30.17 -15.35
N THR A 307 -20.15 31.40 -14.95
CA THR A 307 -21.12 32.48 -14.84
C THR A 307 -21.95 32.46 -16.12
N PRO A 308 -23.29 32.35 -16.05
CA PRO A 308 -24.11 32.38 -17.25
C PRO A 308 -23.76 33.66 -18.01
N ALA A 309 -23.31 33.50 -19.25
CA ALA A 309 -23.06 34.64 -20.11
C ALA A 309 -24.36 35.45 -20.19
N THR A 310 -24.30 36.73 -19.81
CA THR A 310 -25.41 37.65 -19.94
C THR A 310 -25.93 37.59 -21.39
N PRO A 311 -27.23 37.35 -21.62
CA PRO A 311 -27.76 37.32 -22.98
C PRO A 311 -27.48 38.66 -23.65
N ALA A 312 -26.80 38.62 -24.80
CA ALA A 312 -26.62 39.80 -25.62
C ALA A 312 -28.00 40.36 -25.99
N THR A 313 -28.19 41.65 -25.75
CA THR A 313 -29.41 42.38 -26.09
C THR A 313 -29.64 42.27 -27.61
N PRO A 314 -30.85 41.93 -28.09
CA PRO A 314 -31.12 41.86 -29.52
C PRO A 314 -30.95 43.25 -30.14
N ALA A 315 -30.16 43.34 -31.22
CA ALA A 315 -30.03 44.55 -32.00
C ALA A 315 -31.38 44.90 -32.65
N THR A 316 -31.84 46.13 -32.43
CA THR A 316 -33.04 46.70 -33.04
C THR A 316 -32.92 46.73 -34.56
N PRO A 317 -33.93 46.28 -35.34
CA PRO A 317 -33.89 46.39 -36.79
C PRO A 317 -34.02 47.86 -37.21
N ALA A 318 -33.14 48.30 -38.11
CA ALA A 318 -33.21 49.62 -38.72
C ALA A 318 -34.44 49.71 -39.64
N THR A 319 -35.26 50.74 -39.44
CA THR A 319 -36.39 51.12 -40.29
C THR A 319 -35.89 51.62 -41.65
N PRO A 320 -36.52 51.26 -42.79
CA PRO A 320 -36.16 51.86 -44.07
C PRO A 320 -36.75 53.27 -44.17
N ALA A 321 -35.93 54.21 -44.66
CA ALA A 321 -36.32 55.59 -44.96
C ALA A 321 -37.17 55.67 -46.25
N PRO A 322 -38.02 56.71 -46.40
CA PRO A 322 -39.05 56.82 -47.44
C PRO A 322 -38.53 57.09 -48.85
#